data_AF-A0A938FUL9-F1
#
_entry.id   AF-A0A938FUL9-F1
#
_cell.length_a   1.000
_cell.length_b   1.000
_cell.length_c   1.000
_cell.angle_alpha   90.00
_cell.angle_beta   90.00
_cell.angle_gamma   90.00
#
_symmetry.space_group_name_H-M   'P 1'
#
loop_
_entity.id
_entity.type
_entity.pdbx_description
1 polymer ?
#
loop_
_entity_poly.entity_id
_entity_poly.type
_entity_poly.pdbx_seq_one_letter_code
_entity_poly.pdbx_strand_id
1 'polypeptide(L)' 'MAENEAVRRKILVVDDEPDVRKLVSAMVTSRGFNALTADSGQHAIALFRQHQPFDYC' A
#
# COMPACT_ATOMS: atom_id res chain seq x y z
N MET A 1 23.80 3.29 18.96
CA MET A 1 23.12 4.01 17.86
C MET A 1 22.17 2.98 17.27
N ALA A 2 20.91 2.97 17.71
CA ALA A 2 19.97 1.92 17.35
C ALA A 2 19.48 2.16 15.93
N GLU A 3 19.85 1.27 15.02
CA GLU A 3 19.35 1.23 13.65
C GLU A 3 17.83 1.02 13.72
N ASN A 4 17.08 2.07 13.39
CA ASN A 4 15.64 2.03 13.30
C ASN A 4 15.33 1.16 12.07
N GLU A 5 15.17 -0.14 12.28
CA GLU A 5 14.76 -1.11 11.28
C GLU A 5 13.42 -0.63 10.72
N ALA A 6 13.52 0.13 9.62
CA ALA A 6 12.40 0.81 9.02
C ALA A 6 11.40 -0.25 8.57
N VAL A 7 10.38 -0.49 9.39
CA VAL A 7 9.18 -1.19 8.97
C VAL A 7 8.71 -0.45 7.73
N ARG A 8 9.00 -1.01 6.54
CA ARG A 8 8.52 -0.44 5.28
C ARG A 8 7.01 -0.58 5.31
N ARG A 9 6.34 0.42 5.89
CA ARG A 9 4.90 0.45 6.06
C ARG A 9 4.28 0.21 4.70
N LYS A 10 3.43 -0.80 4.64
CA LYS A 10 2.72 -1.14 3.41
C LYS A 10 1.51 -0.22 3.35
N ILE A 11 1.20 0.29 2.17
CA ILE A 11 0.01 1.14 1.92
C ILE A 11 -0.83 0.44 0.88
N LEU A 12 -2.10 0.18 1.20
CA LEU A 12 -3.07 -0.43 0.30
C LEU A 12 -3.85 0.68 -0.42
N VAL A 13 -3.67 0.79 -1.72
CA VAL A 13 -4.37 1.73 -2.60
C VAL A 13 -5.52 0.98 -3.27
N VAL A 14 -6.74 1.44 -3.06
CA VAL A 14 -7.95 0.84 -3.62
C VAL A 14 -8.61 1.85 -4.54
N ASP A 15 -8.57 1.60 -5.84
CA ASP A 15 -9.10 2.52 -6.85
C ASP A 15 -9.49 1.70 -8.08
N ASP A 16 -10.66 1.96 -8.65
CA ASP A 16 -11.18 1.30 -9.85
C ASP A 16 -10.53 1.86 -11.12
N GLU A 17 -10.04 3.10 -11.09
CA GLU A 17 -9.35 3.73 -12.21
C GLU A 17 -7.86 3.34 -12.26
N PRO A 18 -7.39 2.68 -13.34
CA PRO A 18 -6.03 2.16 -13.41
C PRO A 18 -4.95 3.26 -13.43
N ASP A 19 -5.27 4.42 -13.98
CA ASP A 19 -4.32 5.53 -14.09
C ASP A 19 -4.12 6.24 -12.74
N VAL A 20 -5.20 6.45 -11.99
CA VAL A 20 -5.16 6.98 -10.62
C VAL A 20 -4.42 6.01 -9.71
N ARG A 21 -4.74 4.71 -9.78
CA ARG A 21 -4.07 3.66 -9.01
C ARG A 21 -2.56 3.63 -9.24
N LYS A 22 -2.11 3.75 -10.50
CA LYS A 22 -0.69 3.82 -10.85
C LYS A 22 -0.02 5.08 -10.30
N LEU A 23 -0.67 6.23 -10.45
CA LEU A 23 -0.15 7.50 -9.96
C LEU A 23 0.06 7.46 -8.44
N VAL A 24 -0.96 7.04 -7.69
CA VAL A 24 -0.89 6.94 -6.22
C VAL A 24 0.17 5.93 -5.81
N SER A 25 0.20 4.75 -6.43
CA SER A 25 1.23 3.72 -6.16
C SER A 25 2.66 4.26 -6.38
N ALA A 26 2.88 5.03 -7.43
CA ALA A 26 4.18 5.67 -7.69
C ALA A 26 4.54 6.70 -6.60
N MET A 27 3.58 7.51 -6.15
CA MET A 27 3.80 8.51 -5.09
C MET A 27 4.15 7.88 -3.73
N VAL A 28 3.48 6.80 -3.33
CA VAL A 28 3.82 6.13 -2.06
C VAL A 28 5.11 5.35 -2.16
N THR A 29 5.39 4.74 -3.31
CA THR A 29 6.67 4.05 -3.54
C THR A 29 7.85 5.04 -3.53
N SER A 30 7.69 6.23 -4.12
CA SER A 30 8.74 7.26 -4.10
C SER A 30 9.03 7.81 -2.71
N ARG A 31 8.09 7.67 -1.78
CA ARG A 31 8.25 8.05 -0.36
C ARG A 31 8.88 6.95 0.50
N GLY A 32 9.26 5.81 -0.10
CA GLY A 32 9.89 4.69 0.59
C GLY A 32 8.92 3.69 1.22
N PHE A 33 7.62 3.80 0.91
CA PHE A 33 6.60 2.84 1.32
C PHE A 33 6.44 1.72 0.29
N ASN A 34 5.87 0.60 0.71
CA ASN A 34 5.51 -0.48 -0.22
C ASN A 34 4.03 -0.31 -0.62
N ALA A 35 3.78 0.06 -1.87
CA ALA A 35 2.42 0.18 -2.39
C ALA A 35 1.86 -1.19 -2.77
N LEU A 36 0.68 -1.53 -2.24
CA LEU A 36 -0.15 -2.64 -2.69
C LEU A 36 -1.40 -2.07 -3.33
N THR A 37 -1.77 -2.57 -4.49
CA THR A 37 -2.87 -2.02 -5.29
C THR A 37 -4.00 -3.03 -5.39
N ALA A 38 -5.23 -2.58 -5.18
CA ALA A 38 -6.45 -3.32 -5.43
C ALA A 38 -7.31 -2.56 -6.44
N ASP A 39 -7.95 -3.30 -7.33
CA ASP A 39 -8.91 -2.81 -8.33
C ASP A 39 -10.36 -2.83 -7.83
N SER A 40 -10.60 -3.42 -6.66
CA SER A 40 -11.92 -3.59 -6.08
C SER A 40 -11.83 -3.76 -4.57
N GLY A 41 -12.93 -3.46 -3.87
CA GLY A 41 -13.01 -3.64 -2.42
C GLY A 41 -12.80 -5.10 -1.97
N GLN A 42 -13.26 -6.08 -2.75
CA GLN A 42 -13.03 -7.50 -2.45
C GLN A 42 -11.55 -7.89 -2.58
N HIS A 43 -10.88 -7.40 -3.63
CA HIS A 43 -9.45 -7.61 -3.81
C HIS A 43 -8.65 -6.90 -2.69
N ALA A 44 -9.08 -5.71 -2.27
CA ALA A 44 -8.50 -4.98 -1.14
C ALA A 44 -8.62 -5.77 0.17
N ILE A 45 -9.81 -6.33 0.46
CA ILE A 45 -10.03 -7.15 1.66
C ILE A 45 -9.18 -8.43 1.62
N ALA A 46 -9.03 -9.06 0.46
CA ALA A 46 -8.17 -10.23 0.30
C ALA A 46 -6.70 -9.89 0.59
N LEU A 47 -6.19 -8.78 0.02
CA LEU A 47 -4.83 -8.29 0.26
C LEU A 47 -4.61 -7.90 1.72
N PHE A 48 -5.60 -7.23 2.32
CA PHE A 48 -5.58 -6.84 3.73
C PHE A 48 -5.51 -8.05 4.67
N ARG A 49 -6.27 -9.10 4.38
CA ARG A 49 -6.24 -10.35 5.16
C ARG A 49 -4.93 -11.11 4.99
N GLN A 50 -4.31 -11.06 3.81
CA GLN A 50 -3.05 -11.76 3.54
C GLN A 50 -1.80 -11.06 4.10
N HIS A 51 -1.83 -9.73 4.28
CA HIS A 51 -0.66 -8.95 4.66
C HIS A 51 -0.93 -8.11 5.92
N GLN A 52 -0.85 -8.70 7.11
CA GLN A 52 -0.83 -7.93 8.37
C GLN A 52 0.60 -7.41 8.66
N PRO A 53 0.81 -6.19 9.22
CA PRO A 53 -0.14 -5.08 9.43
C PRO A 53 0.06 -3.92 8.42
N PHE A 54 -1.04 -3.30 7.98
CA PHE A 54 -1.06 -2.03 7.23
C PHE A 54 -1.47 -0.88 8.18
N ASP A 55 -0.84 0.29 8.06
CA ASP A 55 -1.27 1.51 8.74
C ASP A 55 -2.32 2.24 7.88
N TYR A 56 -3.45 2.63 8.49
CA TYR A 56 -4.53 3.39 7.84
C TYR A 56 -4.41 4.88 8.18
N CYS A 57 -4.48 5.75 7.17
CA CYS A 57 -4.68 7.21 7.33
C CYS A 57 -5.93 7.62 6.56
#